data_AF-A0A7J2HJR1-F1
#
_entry.id   AF-A0A7J2HJR1-F1
#
_cell.length_a   1.000
_cell.length_b   1.000
_cell.length_c   1.000
_cell.angle_alpha   90.00
_cell.angle_beta   90.00
_cell.angle_gamma   90.00
#
_symmetry.space_group_name_H-M   'P 1'
#
loop_
_entity.id
_entity.type
_entity.pdbx_description
1 polymer ?
#
loop_
_entity_poly.entity_id
_entity_poly.type
_entity_poly.pdbx_seq_one_letter_code
_entity_poly.pdbx_strand_id
1 'polypeptide(L)'
;MIVIIIQQDDEMMAQQGVIKLLEVIEALRNEVIKRLDEMERKLGERISKKELAKFLELHYNLITAVALGYYLQILAKSPNPTLYEFEEGLMKLLRIWKKVIDQNRELFGVVDWSIIQDGSSIILNAARSIGLPFGTVAGLVVEVMGADAEKFLSEASIAEIYGTINLTRWRRLINK
;
A
#
# COMPACT_ATOMS: atom_id res chain seq x y z
N MET A 1 47.61 -60.16 -9.94
CA MET A 1 48.54 -59.02 -10.14
C MET A 1 47.99 -57.97 -11.10
N ILE A 2 47.31 -58.36 -12.20
CA ILE A 2 46.69 -57.41 -13.15
C ILE A 2 45.48 -56.65 -12.54
N VAL A 3 44.69 -57.30 -11.67
CA VAL A 3 43.51 -56.68 -11.02
C VAL A 3 43.86 -55.54 -10.06
N ILE A 4 45.03 -55.60 -9.39
CA ILE A 4 45.47 -54.60 -8.41
C ILE A 4 45.94 -53.31 -9.11
N ILE A 5 46.55 -53.43 -10.28
CA ILE A 5 47.05 -52.30 -11.08
C ILE A 5 45.87 -51.53 -11.71
N ILE A 6 44.86 -52.25 -12.22
CA ILE A 6 43.64 -51.62 -12.76
C ILE A 6 42.85 -50.88 -11.66
N GLN A 7 42.77 -51.44 -10.45
CA GLN A 7 42.12 -50.76 -9.32
C GLN A 7 42.84 -49.47 -8.88
N GLN A 8 44.18 -49.44 -8.92
CA GLN A 8 44.95 -48.23 -8.56
C GLN A 8 44.82 -47.12 -9.62
N ASP A 9 44.77 -47.46 -10.91
CA ASP A 9 44.56 -46.48 -11.99
C ASP A 9 43.14 -45.93 -11.98
N ASP A 10 42.13 -46.77 -11.69
CA ASP A 10 40.74 -46.33 -11.53
C ASP A 10 40.55 -45.43 -10.30
N GLU A 11 41.21 -45.70 -9.17
CA GLU A 11 41.19 -44.83 -7.98
C GLU A 11 41.86 -43.47 -8.24
N MET A 12 42.98 -43.45 -8.96
CA MET A 12 43.70 -42.22 -9.29
C MET A 12 42.93 -41.36 -10.31
N MET A 13 42.30 -42.00 -11.31
CA MET A 13 41.39 -41.34 -12.26
C MET A 13 40.12 -40.82 -11.57
N ALA A 14 39.56 -41.58 -10.62
CA ALA A 14 38.44 -41.13 -9.81
C ALA A 14 38.81 -39.93 -8.92
N GLN A 15 39.99 -39.93 -8.29
CA GLN A 15 40.50 -38.80 -7.51
C GLN A 15 40.72 -37.55 -8.38
N GLN A 16 41.28 -37.70 -9.59
CA GLN A 16 41.39 -36.59 -10.54
C GLN A 16 40.04 -36.07 -11.01
N GLY A 17 39.06 -36.95 -11.20
CA GLY A 17 37.67 -36.57 -11.51
C GLY A 17 37.02 -35.78 -10.39
N VAL A 18 37.23 -36.20 -9.13
CA VAL A 18 36.74 -35.50 -7.94
C VAL A 18 37.40 -34.12 -7.78
N ILE A 19 38.71 -34.01 -8.03
CA ILE A 19 39.43 -32.72 -7.98
C ILE A 19 38.88 -31.74 -9.02
N LYS A 20 38.72 -32.17 -10.28
CA LYS A 20 38.14 -31.32 -11.33
C LYS A 20 36.70 -30.91 -11.01
N LEU A 21 35.92 -31.81 -10.40
CA LEU A 21 34.56 -31.49 -9.98
C LEU A 21 34.56 -30.43 -8.87
N LEU A 22 35.48 -30.52 -7.91
CA LEU A 22 35.63 -29.51 -6.84
C LEU A 22 36.01 -28.14 -7.39
N GLU A 23 36.93 -28.07 -8.36
CA GLU A 23 37.32 -26.82 -9.04
C GLU A 23 36.12 -26.18 -9.77
N VAL A 24 35.32 -27.00 -10.46
CA VAL A 24 34.11 -26.53 -11.15
C VAL A 24 33.06 -26.04 -10.15
N ILE A 25 32.89 -26.74 -9.03
CA ILE A 25 31.97 -26.32 -7.95
C ILE A 25 32.42 -25.01 -7.32
N GLU A 26 33.72 -24.82 -7.07
CA GLU A 26 34.25 -23.55 -6.56
C GLU A 26 34.08 -22.40 -7.54
N ALA A 27 34.36 -22.64 -8.83
CA ALA A 27 34.16 -21.64 -9.88
C ALA A 27 32.69 -21.22 -9.99
N LEU A 28 31.77 -22.19 -9.95
CA LEU A 28 30.33 -21.94 -9.96
C LEU A 28 29.88 -21.19 -8.70
N ARG A 29 30.39 -21.56 -7.53
CA ARG A 29 30.10 -20.87 -6.27
C ARG A 29 30.53 -19.41 -6.34
N ASN A 30 31.73 -19.13 -6.83
CA ASN A 30 32.26 -17.77 -6.94
C ASN A 30 31.47 -16.93 -7.95
N GLU A 31 31.07 -17.52 -9.08
CA GLU A 31 30.22 -16.85 -10.07
C GLU A 31 28.80 -16.58 -9.54
N VAL A 32 28.22 -17.51 -8.78
CA VAL A 32 26.92 -17.30 -8.12
C VAL A 32 26.99 -16.19 -7.08
N ILE A 33 28.03 -16.16 -6.24
CA ILE A 33 28.24 -15.07 -5.26
C ILE A 33 28.38 -13.74 -5.99
N LYS A 34 29.22 -13.68 -7.03
CA LYS A 34 29.42 -12.45 -7.81
C LYS A 34 28.13 -11.96 -8.47
N ARG A 35 27.31 -12.87 -9.02
CA ARG A 35 26.00 -12.51 -9.60
C ARG A 35 25.00 -12.06 -8.55
N LEU A 36 25.00 -12.67 -7.37
CA LEU A 36 24.18 -12.25 -6.23
C LEU A 36 24.59 -10.86 -5.76
N ASP A 37 25.89 -10.61 -5.56
CA ASP A 37 26.41 -9.29 -5.18
C ASP A 37 26.08 -8.23 -6.24
N GLU A 38 26.14 -8.58 -7.51
CA GLU A 38 25.82 -7.66 -8.61
C GLU A 38 24.32 -7.41 -8.73
N MET A 39 23.47 -8.40 -8.42
CA MET A 39 22.03 -8.25 -8.29
C MET A 39 21.66 -7.42 -7.06
N GLU A 40 22.28 -7.67 -5.90
CA GLU A 40 22.09 -6.90 -4.67
C GLU A 40 22.55 -5.45 -4.85
N ARG A 41 23.67 -5.23 -5.54
CA ARG A 41 24.14 -3.88 -5.91
C ARG A 41 23.17 -3.19 -6.85
N LYS A 42 22.68 -3.87 -7.91
CA LYS A 42 21.67 -3.33 -8.83
C LYS A 42 20.33 -3.03 -8.15
N LEU A 43 19.96 -3.79 -7.11
CA LEU A 43 18.80 -3.51 -6.26
C LEU A 43 19.05 -2.33 -5.32
N GLY A 44 20.22 -2.30 -4.66
CA GLY A 44 20.65 -1.21 -3.79
C GLY A 44 20.83 0.12 -4.52
N GLU A 45 21.14 0.08 -5.82
CA GLU A 45 21.25 1.25 -6.70
C GLU A 45 19.88 1.78 -7.20
N ARG A 46 18.77 1.04 -7.01
CA ARG A 46 17.46 1.41 -7.58
C ARG A 46 16.37 1.73 -6.56
N ILE A 47 16.36 1.15 -5.36
CA ILE A 47 15.41 1.51 -4.28
C ILE A 47 16.11 1.34 -2.92
N SER A 48 16.25 2.42 -2.16
CA SER A 48 16.83 2.38 -0.82
C SER A 48 15.95 1.58 0.16
N LYS A 49 16.56 0.94 1.17
CA LYS A 49 15.80 0.28 2.26
C LYS A 49 14.78 1.21 2.92
N LYS A 50 15.07 2.52 2.94
CA LYS A 50 14.16 3.57 3.44
C LYS A 50 12.94 3.73 2.53
N GLU A 51 13.12 3.76 1.22
CA GLU A 51 12.01 3.83 0.26
C GLU A 51 11.16 2.56 0.30
N LEU A 52 11.77 1.39 0.45
CA LEU A 52 11.03 0.13 0.63
C LEU A 52 10.20 0.16 1.92
N ALA A 53 10.77 0.62 3.04
CA ALA A 53 10.05 0.74 4.31
C ALA A 53 8.86 1.71 4.19
N LYS A 54 9.05 2.86 3.56
CA LYS A 54 7.97 3.83 3.29
C LYS A 54 6.88 3.25 2.39
N PHE A 55 7.25 2.47 1.37
CA PHE A 55 6.28 1.80 0.51
C PHE A 55 5.44 0.77 1.28
N LEU A 56 6.07 -0.02 2.16
CA LEU A 56 5.36 -0.95 3.03
C LEU A 56 4.43 -0.21 4.01
N GLU A 57 4.86 0.92 4.55
CA GLU A 57 4.04 1.77 5.42
C GLU A 57 2.82 2.34 4.66
N LEU A 58 3.00 2.80 3.43
CA LEU A 58 1.90 3.24 2.56
C LEU A 58 0.90 2.09 2.34
N HIS A 59 1.39 0.89 2.02
CA HIS A 59 0.53 -0.28 1.85
C HIS A 59 -0.26 -0.61 3.12
N TYR A 60 0.40 -0.57 4.29
CA TYR A 60 -0.26 -0.78 5.58
C TYR A 60 -1.36 0.26 5.83
N ASN A 61 -1.09 1.53 5.56
CA ASN A 61 -2.06 2.62 5.72
C ASN A 61 -3.25 2.49 4.75
N LEU A 62 -3.02 2.07 3.49
CA LEU A 62 -4.09 1.79 2.53
C LEU A 62 -5.01 0.66 3.03
N ILE A 63 -4.43 -0.46 3.47
CA ILE A 63 -5.20 -1.58 4.02
C ILE A 63 -6.00 -1.13 5.25
N THR A 64 -5.38 -0.33 6.12
CA THR A 64 -6.04 0.20 7.33
C THR A 64 -7.20 1.13 6.96
N ALA A 65 -7.04 1.99 5.95
CA ALA A 65 -8.11 2.86 5.48
C ALA A 65 -9.30 2.04 4.95
N VAL A 66 -9.03 1.03 4.11
CA VAL A 66 -10.07 0.15 3.56
C VAL A 66 -10.80 -0.62 4.68
N ALA A 67 -10.04 -1.20 5.62
CA ALA A 67 -10.62 -1.94 6.75
C ALA A 67 -11.51 -1.05 7.63
N LEU A 68 -11.06 0.17 7.95
CA LEU A 68 -11.84 1.16 8.68
C LEU A 68 -13.08 1.61 7.89
N GLY A 69 -12.99 1.75 6.57
CA GLY A 69 -14.13 2.05 5.70
C GLY A 69 -15.22 0.98 5.80
N TYR A 70 -14.85 -0.29 5.71
CA TYR A 70 -15.79 -1.40 5.89
C TYR A 70 -16.35 -1.47 7.32
N TYR A 71 -15.52 -1.22 8.33
CA TYR A 71 -15.97 -1.15 9.71
C TYR A 71 -17.06 -0.08 9.90
N LEU A 72 -16.89 1.11 9.32
CA LEU A 72 -17.90 2.17 9.36
C LEU A 72 -19.19 1.77 8.63
N GLN A 73 -19.10 1.07 7.50
CA GLN A 73 -20.29 0.54 6.83
C GLN A 73 -21.05 -0.47 7.69
N ILE A 74 -20.34 -1.33 8.41
CA ILE A 74 -20.95 -2.30 9.33
C ILE A 74 -21.62 -1.56 10.49
N LEU A 75 -20.93 -0.59 11.10
CA LEU A 75 -21.50 0.24 12.15
C LEU A 75 -22.76 0.96 11.69
N ALA A 76 -22.75 1.56 10.50
CA ALA A 76 -23.89 2.29 9.94
C ALA A 76 -25.15 1.40 9.72
N LYS A 77 -24.97 0.08 9.62
CA LYS A 77 -26.05 -0.90 9.45
C LYS A 77 -26.43 -1.59 10.76
N SER A 78 -25.76 -1.26 11.87
CA SER A 78 -26.07 -1.82 13.18
C SER A 78 -27.49 -1.41 13.63
N PRO A 79 -28.23 -2.25 14.38
CA PRO A 79 -29.59 -1.93 14.84
C PRO A 79 -29.68 -0.68 15.72
N ASN A 80 -28.60 -0.37 16.47
CA ASN A 80 -28.51 0.79 17.35
C ASN A 80 -27.15 1.49 17.12
N PRO A 81 -26.97 2.18 15.99
CA PRO A 81 -25.68 2.75 15.66
C PRO A 81 -25.47 4.02 16.49
N THR A 82 -24.34 4.13 17.20
CA THR A 82 -24.05 5.36 17.92
C THR A 82 -23.38 6.35 16.97
N LEU A 83 -23.97 7.53 16.81
CA LEU A 83 -23.41 8.58 15.94
C LEU A 83 -22.02 9.01 16.42
N TYR A 84 -21.80 9.02 17.73
CA TYR A 84 -20.51 9.36 18.33
C TYR A 84 -19.39 8.38 17.91
N GLU A 85 -19.59 7.06 18.04
CA GLU A 85 -18.57 6.08 17.64
C GLU A 85 -18.32 6.13 16.13
N PHE A 86 -19.36 6.41 15.35
CA PHE A 86 -19.23 6.59 13.91
C PHE A 86 -18.39 7.82 13.56
N GLU A 87 -18.65 8.97 14.18
CA GLU A 87 -17.88 10.20 13.96
C GLU A 87 -16.41 10.04 14.39
N GLU A 88 -16.15 9.38 15.53
CA GLU A 88 -14.77 9.05 15.93
C GLU A 88 -14.08 8.12 14.93
N GLY A 89 -14.79 7.09 14.44
CA GLY A 89 -14.26 6.16 13.46
C GLY A 89 -14.00 6.84 12.11
N LEU A 90 -14.89 7.76 11.70
CA LEU A 90 -14.73 8.59 10.51
C LEU A 90 -13.51 9.49 10.63
N MET A 91 -13.35 10.16 11.77
CA MET A 91 -12.20 11.01 12.08
C MET A 91 -10.88 10.21 11.99
N LYS A 92 -10.85 9.00 12.56
CA LYS A 92 -9.70 8.09 12.42
C LYS A 92 -9.42 7.72 10.96
N LEU A 93 -10.45 7.35 10.21
CA LEU A 93 -10.34 6.99 8.79
C LEU A 93 -9.81 8.15 7.94
N LEU A 94 -10.34 9.36 8.11
CA LEU A 94 -9.88 10.55 7.39
C LEU A 94 -8.41 10.85 7.66
N ARG A 95 -7.95 10.70 8.91
CA ARG A 95 -6.52 10.87 9.24
C ARG A 95 -5.63 9.83 8.56
N ILE A 96 -6.08 8.59 8.41
CA ILE A 96 -5.32 7.57 7.67
C ILE A 96 -5.30 7.90 6.18
N TRP A 97 -6.42 8.29 5.59
CA TRP A 97 -6.44 8.75 4.19
C TRP A 97 -5.52 9.94 3.94
N LYS A 98 -5.46 10.89 4.87
CA LYS A 98 -4.51 12.01 4.79
C LYS A 98 -3.05 11.54 4.77
N LYS A 99 -2.70 10.58 5.64
CA LYS A 99 -1.37 9.95 5.61
C LYS A 99 -1.09 9.25 4.27
N VAL A 100 -2.06 8.53 3.72
CA VAL A 100 -1.94 7.87 2.41
C VAL A 100 -1.67 8.89 1.30
N ILE A 101 -2.40 10.02 1.29
CA ILE A 101 -2.21 11.10 0.30
C ILE A 101 -0.80 11.69 0.43
N ASP A 102 -0.37 12.01 1.65
CA ASP A 102 0.93 12.63 1.89
C ASP A 102 2.09 11.69 1.54
N GLN A 103 1.97 10.40 1.87
CA GLN A 103 2.95 9.37 1.53
C GLN A 103 3.00 9.08 0.03
N ASN A 104 1.85 9.07 -0.67
CA ASN A 104 1.85 8.97 -2.14
C ASN A 104 2.59 10.14 -2.77
N ARG A 105 2.30 11.37 -2.32
CA ARG A 105 2.97 12.58 -2.80
C ARG A 105 4.48 12.52 -2.53
N GLU A 106 4.87 12.03 -1.36
CA GLU A 106 6.29 11.90 -1.00
C GLU A 106 7.01 10.82 -1.82
N LEU A 107 6.39 9.67 -2.03
CA LEU A 107 7.01 8.52 -2.72
C LEU A 107 7.01 8.66 -4.24
N PHE A 108 5.94 9.21 -4.81
CA PHE A 108 5.71 9.21 -6.25
C PHE A 108 5.69 10.60 -6.87
N GLY A 109 5.74 11.66 -6.05
CA GLY A 109 5.60 13.05 -6.52
C GLY A 109 4.19 13.42 -7.00
N VAL A 110 3.27 12.46 -7.03
CA VAL A 110 1.90 12.59 -7.52
C VAL A 110 0.94 11.82 -6.62
N VAL A 111 -0.33 12.20 -6.66
CA VAL A 111 -1.42 11.48 -5.97
C VAL A 111 -2.39 10.99 -7.04
N ASP A 112 -2.62 9.69 -7.08
CA ASP A 112 -3.69 9.12 -7.89
C ASP A 112 -5.03 9.36 -7.19
N TRP A 113 -5.70 10.45 -7.58
CA TRP A 113 -6.98 10.85 -6.99
C TRP A 113 -8.10 9.86 -7.29
N SER A 114 -8.00 9.02 -8.32
CA SER A 114 -9.06 8.04 -8.63
C SER A 114 -9.20 7.01 -7.50
N ILE A 115 -8.08 6.44 -7.04
CA ILE A 115 -8.04 5.49 -5.93
C ILE A 115 -8.53 6.13 -4.63
N ILE A 116 -8.12 7.38 -4.38
CA ILE A 116 -8.54 8.13 -3.19
C ILE A 116 -10.06 8.38 -3.23
N GLN A 117 -10.59 8.80 -4.38
CA GLN A 117 -12.01 9.11 -4.54
C GLN A 117 -12.89 7.86 -4.46
N ASP A 118 -12.45 6.73 -5.01
CA ASP A 118 -13.11 5.43 -4.85
C ASP A 118 -13.22 5.05 -3.37
N GLY A 119 -12.11 5.17 -2.63
CA GLY A 119 -12.07 4.95 -1.19
C GLY A 119 -12.95 5.93 -0.40
N SER A 120 -13.01 7.20 -0.81
CA SER A 120 -13.84 8.22 -0.16
C SER A 120 -15.34 8.03 -0.41
N SER A 121 -15.74 7.40 -1.51
CA SER A 121 -17.15 7.16 -1.83
C SER A 121 -17.81 6.19 -0.83
N ILE A 122 -17.02 5.28 -0.26
CA ILE A 122 -17.43 4.40 0.85
C ILE A 122 -17.82 5.23 2.09
N ILE A 123 -17.09 6.31 2.37
CA ILE A 123 -17.34 7.20 3.51
C ILE A 123 -18.70 7.89 3.35
N LEU A 124 -18.97 8.44 2.17
CA LEU A 124 -20.22 9.14 1.90
C LEU A 124 -21.43 8.22 2.05
N ASN A 125 -21.34 6.99 1.54
CA ASN A 125 -22.39 5.98 1.66
C ASN A 125 -22.63 5.58 3.12
N ALA A 126 -21.56 5.29 3.88
CA ALA A 126 -21.67 4.93 5.29
C ALA A 126 -22.29 6.06 6.11
N ALA A 127 -21.81 7.29 5.91
CA ALA A 127 -22.31 8.47 6.60
C ALA A 127 -23.78 8.76 6.26
N ARG A 128 -24.17 8.58 4.99
CA ARG A 128 -25.57 8.75 4.58
C ARG A 128 -26.47 7.70 5.22
N SER A 129 -25.99 6.46 5.28
CA SER A 129 -26.75 5.31 5.82
C SER A 129 -27.04 5.45 7.31
N ILE A 130 -26.10 5.98 8.09
CA ILE A 130 -26.30 6.26 9.52
C ILE A 130 -27.07 7.57 9.78
N GLY A 131 -27.40 8.33 8.73
CA GLY A 131 -28.16 9.57 8.83
C GLY A 131 -27.33 10.82 9.14
N LEU A 132 -26.01 10.77 8.98
CA LEU A 132 -25.14 11.92 9.19
C LEU A 132 -25.38 12.99 8.10
N PRO A 133 -25.60 14.27 8.47
CA PRO A 133 -25.77 15.32 7.47
C PRO A 133 -24.47 15.55 6.67
N PHE A 134 -24.60 15.84 5.37
CA PHE A 134 -23.44 16.13 4.52
C PHE A 134 -22.57 17.27 5.07
N GLY A 135 -23.18 18.30 5.68
CA GLY A 135 -22.44 19.41 6.27
C GLY A 135 -21.44 18.98 7.33
N THR A 136 -21.79 17.99 8.17
CA THR A 136 -20.89 17.42 9.18
C THR A 136 -19.74 16.67 8.51
N VAL A 137 -20.04 15.82 7.53
CA VAL A 137 -19.01 15.08 6.77
C VAL A 137 -18.06 16.04 6.05
N ALA A 138 -18.60 17.04 5.34
CA ALA A 138 -17.82 18.03 4.62
C ALA A 138 -16.93 18.86 5.56
N GLY A 139 -17.45 19.24 6.74
CA GLY A 139 -16.67 19.92 7.78
C GLY A 139 -15.46 19.10 8.23
N LEU A 140 -15.67 17.82 8.57
CA LEU A 140 -14.60 16.91 8.97
C LEU A 140 -13.58 16.69 7.84
N VAL A 141 -14.04 16.53 6.60
CA VAL A 141 -13.15 16.39 5.44
C VAL A 141 -12.28 17.63 5.26
N VAL A 142 -12.86 18.83 5.31
CA VAL A 142 -12.11 20.08 5.17
C VAL A 142 -11.11 20.25 6.31
N GLU A 143 -11.52 19.97 7.55
CA GLU A 143 -10.66 20.05 8.74
C GLU A 143 -9.40 19.17 8.58
N VAL A 144 -9.56 17.96 8.06
CA VAL A 144 -8.48 16.97 8.00
C VAL A 144 -7.63 17.09 6.74
N MET A 145 -8.28 17.27 5.60
CA MET A 145 -7.62 17.24 4.30
C MET A 145 -7.02 18.61 3.94
N GLY A 146 -7.54 19.71 4.51
CA GLY A 146 -7.12 21.05 4.18
C GLY A 146 -7.23 21.31 2.67
N ALA A 147 -6.12 21.71 2.04
CA ALA A 147 -6.06 21.96 0.60
C ALA A 147 -6.38 20.74 -0.28
N ASP A 148 -6.23 19.52 0.25
CA ASP A 148 -6.55 18.29 -0.49
C ASP A 148 -8.06 17.97 -0.48
N ALA A 149 -8.86 18.70 0.31
CA ALA A 149 -10.28 18.41 0.50
C ALA A 149 -11.07 18.41 -0.82
N GLU A 150 -10.83 19.40 -1.69
CA GLU A 150 -11.47 19.53 -3.00
C GLU A 150 -11.35 18.27 -3.84
N LYS A 151 -10.16 17.65 -3.85
CA LYS A 151 -9.87 16.47 -4.67
C LYS A 151 -10.20 15.16 -3.97
N PHE A 152 -10.32 15.18 -2.65
CA PHE A 152 -10.60 13.99 -1.85
C PHE A 152 -11.98 13.39 -2.14
N LEU A 153 -13.03 14.23 -2.19
CA LEU A 153 -14.38 13.78 -2.48
C LEU A 153 -14.71 13.92 -3.96
N SER A 154 -15.26 12.86 -4.56
CA SER A 154 -15.83 12.94 -5.90
C SER A 154 -17.12 13.74 -5.91
N GLU A 155 -17.19 14.79 -6.75
CA GLU A 155 -18.42 15.57 -6.96
C GLU A 155 -19.59 14.69 -7.45
N ALA A 156 -19.30 13.70 -8.29
CA ALA A 156 -20.29 12.75 -8.78
C ALA A 156 -20.90 11.95 -7.60
N SER A 157 -20.05 11.44 -6.71
CA SER A 157 -20.49 10.70 -5.52
C SER A 157 -21.28 11.59 -4.56
N ILE A 158 -20.90 12.86 -4.40
CA ILE A 158 -21.68 13.81 -3.59
C ILE A 158 -23.08 14.01 -4.19
N ALA A 159 -23.17 14.24 -5.51
CA ALA A 159 -24.44 14.43 -6.20
C ALA A 159 -25.34 13.18 -6.11
N GLU A 160 -24.76 12.00 -6.26
CA GLU A 160 -25.47 10.72 -6.21
C GLU A 160 -25.99 10.42 -4.81
N ILE A 161 -25.15 10.55 -3.78
CA ILE A 161 -25.45 10.08 -2.42
C ILE A 161 -26.22 11.12 -1.60
N TYR A 162 -25.87 12.40 -1.75
CA TYR A 162 -26.41 13.52 -0.97
C TYR A 162 -27.20 14.53 -1.80
N GLY A 163 -27.20 14.42 -3.13
CA GLY A 163 -27.97 15.29 -4.02
C GLY A 163 -27.24 16.56 -4.45
N THR A 164 -27.76 17.18 -5.51
CA THR A 164 -27.20 18.37 -6.18
C THR A 164 -27.15 19.63 -5.30
N ILE A 165 -28.06 19.76 -4.33
CA ILE A 165 -28.04 20.85 -3.34
C ILE A 165 -26.77 20.78 -2.49
N ASN A 166 -26.40 19.58 -2.03
CA ASN A 166 -25.21 19.38 -1.21
C ASN A 166 -23.93 19.52 -2.04
N LEU A 167 -23.93 19.09 -3.31
CA LEU A 167 -22.83 19.40 -4.24
C LEU A 167 -22.64 20.92 -4.42
N THR A 168 -23.72 21.68 -4.55
CA THR A 168 -23.62 23.15 -4.67
C THR A 168 -23.03 23.77 -3.41
N ARG A 169 -23.41 23.26 -2.22
CA ARG A 169 -22.83 23.69 -0.94
C ARG A 169 -21.34 23.32 -0.84
N TRP A 170 -20.98 22.12 -1.29
CA TRP A 170 -19.59 21.66 -1.35
C TRP A 170 -18.73 22.61 -2.17
N ARG A 171 -19.11 22.88 -3.42
CA ARG A 171 -18.42 23.83 -4.30
C ARG A 171 -18.21 25.20 -3.67
N ARG A 172 -19.22 25.72 -2.95
CA ARG A 172 -19.12 27.00 -2.21
C ARG A 172 -18.19 26.92 -1.00
N LEU A 173 -18.04 25.75 -0.39
CA LEU A 173 -17.17 25.55 0.77
C LEU A 173 -15.69 25.49 0.36
N ILE A 174 -15.39 24.82 -0.75
CA ILE A 174 -14.02 24.64 -1.27
C ILE A 174 -13.49 25.84 -2.08
N ASN A 175 -14.37 26.61 -2.75
CA ASN A 175 -13.99 27.80 -3.53
C ASN A 175 -13.85 29.07 -2.67
N LYS A 176 -13.53 28.93 -1.38
CA LYS A 176 -13.32 30.05 -0.47
C LYS A 176 -11.86 30.46 -0.41
#